data_AF-A0A9R0XIT4-F1
#
_entry.id   AF-A0A9R0XIT4-F1
#
_cell.length_a   1.000
_cell.length_b   1.000
_cell.length_c   1.000
_cell.angle_alpha   90.00
_cell.angle_beta   90.00
_cell.angle_gamma   90.00
#
_symmetry.space_group_name_H-M   'P 1'
#
loop_
_entity.id
_entity.type
_entity.pdbx_description
1 polymer ?
#
loop_
_entity_poly.entity_id
_entity_poly.type
_entity_poly.pdbx_seq_one_letter_code
_entity_poly.pdbx_strand_id
1 'polypeptide(L)'
;MAALTASIATSSAFAAKPRLARPPARLSVSCSASNGDNNTPSSPPPAAADIAGLTPCKESKAFAKREKQSVKKLNSSLKKYAPDSAPALAIQATIEKTKRRFENYGKFGLLCGSDGLPHLIVSGDQRHWGEFITPGVLFLYIAGWIGWVGRSYLIAVSGEKKPAMREIIIDVELAARIIPRGFIWPVAAYRELINGDLVVDDADIGY
;
A
#
# COMPACT_ATOMS: atom_id res chain seq x y z
N MET A 1 -14.68 -2.06 42.66
CA MET A 1 -14.86 -0.92 43.59
C MET A 1 -13.65 -0.85 44.52
N ALA A 2 -12.58 -0.19 44.08
CA ALA A 2 -11.49 0.31 44.91
C ALA A 2 -10.73 1.32 44.06
N ALA A 3 -10.63 2.54 44.57
CA ALA A 3 -10.16 3.72 43.86
C ALA A 3 -8.84 4.21 44.47
N LEU A 4 -8.10 4.99 43.67
CA LEU A 4 -7.16 6.07 44.09
C LEU A 4 -5.87 5.59 44.79
N THR A 5 -4.65 6.12 44.57
CA THR A 5 -4.16 7.44 44.15
C THR A 5 -2.74 7.30 43.57
N ALA A 6 -2.42 8.03 42.48
CA ALA A 6 -1.06 8.20 41.98
C ALA A 6 -0.39 9.39 42.68
N SER A 7 0.81 9.17 43.25
CA SER A 7 1.67 10.22 43.81
C SER A 7 2.55 10.81 42.70
N ILE A 8 2.40 12.10 42.48
CA ILE A 8 3.20 12.92 41.56
C ILE A 8 4.42 13.42 42.33
N ALA A 9 5.62 13.04 41.88
CA ALA A 9 6.87 13.61 42.36
C ALA A 9 7.19 14.88 41.56
N THR A 10 7.32 15.98 42.30
CA THR A 10 7.80 17.30 41.91
C THR A 10 9.26 17.26 41.44
N SER A 11 9.54 17.79 40.23
CA SER A 11 10.87 18.24 39.82
C SER A 11 10.88 19.74 39.59
N SER A 12 11.83 20.38 40.26
CA SER A 12 12.12 21.80 40.34
C SER A 12 12.39 22.45 38.98
N ALA A 13 11.73 23.58 38.75
CA ALA A 13 11.88 24.46 37.58
C ALA A 13 13.27 25.11 37.52
N PHE A 14 13.94 24.99 36.37
CA PHE A 14 15.08 25.82 35.99
C PHE A 14 14.57 27.04 35.21
N ALA A 15 15.15 28.20 35.56
CA ALA A 15 14.70 29.53 35.22
C ALA A 15 14.60 29.83 33.70
N ALA A 16 13.48 30.44 33.31
CA ALA A 16 13.22 30.99 32.00
C ALA A 16 13.95 32.34 31.79
N LYS A 17 14.49 32.55 30.58
CA LYS A 17 14.89 33.87 30.07
C LYS A 17 14.17 34.11 28.73
N PRO A 18 13.44 35.22 28.54
CA PRO A 18 12.56 35.40 27.39
C PRO A 18 13.37 35.87 26.17
N ARG A 19 13.17 35.27 25.01
CA ARG A 19 13.69 35.76 23.73
C ARG A 19 12.51 36.05 22.79
N LEU A 20 12.59 37.24 22.18
CA LEU A 20 11.51 38.00 21.56
C LEU A 20 10.63 37.23 20.56
N ALA A 21 9.34 37.53 20.64
CA ALA A 21 8.32 37.14 19.66
C ALA A 21 8.63 37.76 18.28
N ARG A 22 8.65 36.91 17.25
CA ARG A 22 8.66 37.31 15.84
C ARG A 22 7.21 37.29 15.33
N PRO A 23 6.68 38.36 14.75
CA PRO A 23 5.30 38.38 14.26
C PRO A 23 5.15 37.45 13.03
N PRO A 24 3.99 36.80 12.84
CA PRO A 24 3.74 36.04 11.62
C PRO A 24 3.58 37.00 10.43
N ALA A 25 4.33 36.75 9.37
CA ALA A 25 4.13 37.40 8.08
C ALA A 25 2.72 37.04 7.56
N ARG A 26 1.80 38.01 7.61
CA ARG A 26 0.52 37.94 6.90
C ARG A 26 0.82 38.09 5.41
N LEU A 27 0.72 37.00 4.67
CA LEU A 27 0.60 37.05 3.22
C LEU A 27 -0.85 37.46 2.90
N SER A 28 -1.09 38.73 2.57
CA SER A 28 -2.37 39.19 2.05
C SER A 28 -2.48 38.81 0.58
N VAL A 29 -3.26 37.77 0.28
CA VAL A 29 -3.73 37.54 -1.10
C VAL A 29 -4.89 38.50 -1.33
N SER A 30 -4.63 39.55 -2.10
CA SER A 30 -5.65 40.48 -2.57
C SER A 30 -6.32 39.86 -3.80
N CYS A 31 -7.52 39.32 -3.63
CA CYS A 31 -8.39 39.01 -4.76
C CYS A 31 -9.07 40.31 -5.20
N SER A 32 -8.56 40.92 -6.26
CA SER A 32 -9.27 42.02 -6.94
C SER A 32 -10.51 41.46 -7.62
N ALA A 33 -11.67 41.90 -7.14
CA ALA A 33 -12.94 41.77 -7.84
C ALA A 33 -12.94 42.72 -9.04
N SER A 34 -13.15 42.18 -10.25
CA SER A 34 -13.71 42.94 -11.36
C SER A 34 -15.00 42.27 -11.78
N ASN A 35 -16.06 43.07 -11.79
CA ASN A 35 -17.42 42.71 -12.16
C ASN A 35 -17.54 42.36 -13.64
N GLY A 36 -18.47 41.44 -13.92
CA GLY A 36 -19.21 41.39 -15.17
C GLY A 36 -18.63 40.46 -16.23
N ASP A 37 -19.14 39.22 -16.27
CA ASP A 37 -19.75 38.68 -17.48
C ASP A 37 -20.57 37.43 -17.13
N ASN A 38 -21.81 37.41 -17.60
CA ASN A 38 -22.74 36.30 -17.48
C ASN A 38 -22.13 35.02 -18.06
N ASN A 39 -21.71 34.09 -17.22
CA ASN A 39 -21.68 32.68 -17.57
C ASN A 39 -21.86 31.83 -16.31
N THR A 40 -22.97 31.10 -16.31
CA THR A 40 -23.24 29.93 -15.47
C THR A 40 -21.96 29.14 -15.17
N PRO A 41 -21.66 28.77 -13.91
CA PRO A 41 -20.64 27.80 -13.63
C PRO A 41 -21.17 26.43 -14.06
N SER A 42 -21.04 26.12 -15.35
CA SER A 42 -21.06 24.73 -15.78
C SER A 42 -19.85 24.08 -15.13
N SER A 43 -20.12 23.31 -14.07
CA SER A 43 -19.16 22.33 -13.58
C SER A 43 -18.63 21.58 -14.81
N PRO A 44 -17.32 21.50 -15.04
CA PRO A 44 -16.82 20.64 -16.10
C PRO A 44 -17.35 19.23 -15.81
N PRO A 45 -17.89 18.51 -16.81
CA PRO A 45 -18.24 17.11 -16.64
C PRO A 45 -17.02 16.41 -16.03
N PRO A 46 -17.20 15.46 -15.09
CA PRO A 46 -16.08 14.86 -14.39
C PRO A 46 -15.10 14.43 -15.46
N ALA A 47 -13.90 15.01 -15.43
CA ALA A 47 -12.86 14.66 -16.38
C ALA A 47 -12.69 13.14 -16.25
N ALA A 48 -13.26 12.40 -17.19
CA ALA A 48 -12.67 11.17 -17.66
C ALA A 48 -11.34 11.65 -18.23
N ALA A 49 -10.36 11.82 -17.34
CA ALA A 49 -8.99 11.96 -17.76
C ALA A 49 -8.72 10.64 -18.49
N ASP A 50 -8.82 10.68 -19.82
CA ASP A 50 -8.27 9.67 -20.69
C ASP A 50 -6.75 9.76 -20.48
N ILE A 51 -6.27 9.14 -19.39
CA ILE A 51 -4.86 9.08 -19.06
C ILE A 51 -4.20 8.38 -20.25
N ALA A 52 -3.46 9.14 -21.05
CA ALA A 52 -2.81 8.70 -22.28
C ALA A 52 -3.73 8.13 -23.39
N GLY A 53 -5.01 8.53 -23.46
CA GLY A 53 -5.94 8.07 -24.52
C GLY A 53 -6.43 6.63 -24.34
N LEU A 54 -6.32 6.09 -23.11
CA LEU A 54 -6.84 4.77 -22.80
C LEU A 54 -8.32 4.84 -22.42
N THR A 55 -9.11 3.95 -23.03
CA THR A 55 -10.55 3.84 -22.76
C THR A 55 -10.83 2.85 -21.63
N PRO A 56 -11.90 3.00 -20.84
CA PRO A 56 -12.31 2.00 -19.87
C PRO A 56 -12.47 0.61 -20.52
N CYS A 57 -11.89 -0.43 -19.91
CA CYS A 57 -11.93 -1.79 -20.45
C CYS A 57 -13.36 -2.33 -20.64
N LYS A 58 -14.33 -1.81 -19.88
CA LYS A 58 -15.77 -2.13 -20.03
C LYS A 58 -16.31 -1.76 -21.41
N GLU A 59 -15.79 -0.70 -22.03
CA GLU A 59 -16.31 -0.14 -23.28
C GLU A 59 -15.43 -0.52 -24.49
N SER A 60 -14.26 -1.12 -24.24
CA SER A 60 -13.33 -1.52 -25.29
C SER A 60 -13.84 -2.71 -26.10
N LYS A 61 -14.10 -2.48 -27.39
CA LYS A 61 -14.46 -3.54 -28.36
C LYS A 61 -13.36 -4.60 -28.50
N ALA A 62 -12.10 -4.20 -28.40
CA ALA A 62 -10.96 -5.11 -28.47
C ALA A 62 -10.92 -6.06 -27.26
N PHE A 63 -11.22 -5.56 -26.06
CA PHE A 63 -11.31 -6.37 -24.84
C PHE A 63 -12.43 -7.42 -24.92
N ALA A 64 -13.64 -7.01 -25.35
CA ALA A 64 -14.77 -7.94 -25.56
C ALA A 64 -14.48 -9.00 -26.65
N LYS A 65 -13.71 -8.65 -27.69
CA LYS A 65 -13.26 -9.61 -28.71
C LYS A 65 -12.34 -10.67 -28.12
N ARG A 66 -11.42 -10.30 -27.22
CA ARG A 66 -10.50 -11.23 -26.54
C ARG A 66 -11.20 -12.17 -25.58
N GLU A 67 -12.20 -11.68 -24.86
CA GLU A 67 -13.05 -12.52 -24.01
C GLU A 67 -13.72 -13.60 -24.86
N LYS A 68 -14.41 -13.21 -25.93
CA LYS A 68 -15.09 -14.15 -26.85
C LYS A 68 -14.13 -15.15 -27.46
N GLN A 69 -12.92 -14.73 -27.87
CA GLN A 69 -11.92 -15.63 -28.44
C GLN A 69 -11.41 -16.64 -27.40
N SER A 70 -11.19 -16.20 -26.17
CA SER A 70 -10.73 -17.04 -25.06
C SER A 70 -11.79 -18.08 -24.67
N VAL A 71 -13.05 -17.67 -24.55
CA VAL A 71 -14.18 -18.56 -24.29
C VAL A 71 -14.41 -19.52 -25.46
N LYS A 72 -14.30 -19.05 -26.72
CA LYS A 72 -14.42 -19.91 -27.90
C LYS A 72 -13.34 -20.99 -27.94
N LYS A 73 -12.09 -20.65 -27.58
CA LYS A 73 -10.99 -21.63 -27.49
C LYS A 73 -11.28 -22.69 -26.43
N LEU A 74 -11.73 -22.28 -25.24
CA LEU A 74 -12.09 -23.22 -24.17
C LEU A 74 -13.29 -24.11 -24.55
N ASN A 75 -14.31 -23.54 -25.19
CA ASN A 75 -15.44 -24.31 -25.71
C ASN A 75 -15.03 -25.31 -26.81
N SER A 76 -14.06 -24.95 -27.66
CA SER A 76 -13.53 -25.88 -28.66
C SER A 76 -12.79 -27.06 -28.03
N SER A 77 -12.12 -26.85 -26.89
CA SER A 77 -11.50 -27.92 -26.11
C SER A 77 -12.55 -28.76 -25.38
N LEU A 78 -13.61 -28.15 -24.86
CA LEU A 78 -14.70 -28.85 -24.16
C LEU A 78 -15.37 -29.91 -25.04
N LYS A 79 -15.55 -29.62 -26.34
CA LYS A 79 -16.15 -30.56 -27.30
C LYS A 79 -15.36 -31.87 -27.49
N LYS A 80 -14.09 -31.94 -27.07
CA LYS A 80 -13.26 -33.13 -27.21
C LYS A 80 -13.45 -34.14 -26.08
N TYR A 81 -14.17 -33.76 -25.02
CA TYR A 81 -14.35 -34.57 -23.82
C TYR A 81 -15.83 -34.89 -23.60
N ALA A 82 -16.11 -36.05 -22.98
CA ALA A 82 -17.46 -36.42 -22.58
C ALA A 82 -17.98 -35.48 -21.47
N PRO A 83 -19.27 -35.13 -21.45
CA PRO A 83 -19.83 -34.10 -20.56
C PRO A 83 -19.74 -34.44 -19.06
N ASP A 84 -19.63 -35.72 -18.73
CA ASP A 84 -19.52 -36.30 -17.39
C ASP A 84 -18.07 -36.56 -16.94
N SER A 85 -17.10 -36.33 -17.83
CA SER A 85 -15.69 -36.58 -17.54
C SER A 85 -15.09 -35.47 -16.65
N ALA A 86 -14.18 -35.84 -15.74
CA ALA A 86 -13.40 -34.90 -14.92
C ALA A 86 -12.76 -33.73 -15.70
N PRO A 87 -12.18 -33.90 -16.91
CA PRO A 87 -11.64 -32.77 -17.69
C PRO A 87 -12.73 -31.82 -18.19
N ALA A 88 -13.95 -32.29 -18.48
CA ALA A 88 -15.03 -31.41 -18.91
C ALA A 88 -15.44 -30.45 -17.78
N LEU A 89 -15.55 -30.93 -16.54
CA LEU A 89 -15.87 -30.12 -15.38
C LEU A 89 -14.76 -29.08 -15.08
N ALA A 90 -13.49 -29.48 -15.23
CA ALA A 90 -12.36 -28.55 -15.09
C ALA A 90 -12.37 -27.44 -16.14
N ILE A 91 -12.73 -27.77 -17.40
CA ILE A 91 -12.83 -26.77 -18.48
C ILE A 91 -14.01 -25.82 -18.24
N GLN A 92 -15.16 -26.33 -17.76
CA GLN A 92 -16.30 -25.48 -17.38
C GLN A 92 -15.94 -24.50 -16.26
N ALA A 93 -15.27 -24.97 -15.21
CA ALA A 93 -14.76 -24.11 -14.14
C ALA A 93 -13.76 -23.06 -14.67
N THR A 94 -12.93 -23.43 -15.66
CA THR A 94 -12.00 -22.51 -16.31
C THR A 94 -12.72 -21.45 -17.14
N ILE A 95 -13.80 -21.82 -17.85
CA ILE A 95 -14.65 -20.86 -18.58
C ILE A 95 -15.27 -19.86 -17.60
N GLU A 96 -15.82 -20.33 -16.49
CA GLU A 96 -16.42 -19.45 -15.49
C GLU A 96 -15.38 -18.53 -14.84
N LYS A 97 -14.22 -19.05 -14.43
CA LYS A 97 -13.09 -18.26 -13.94
C LYS A 97 -12.65 -17.21 -14.96
N THR A 98 -12.61 -17.56 -16.23
CA THR A 98 -12.23 -16.64 -17.32
C THR A 98 -13.25 -15.51 -17.44
N LYS A 99 -14.55 -15.82 -17.48
CA LYS A 99 -15.62 -14.80 -17.51
C LYS A 99 -15.56 -13.89 -16.29
N ARG A 100 -15.48 -14.46 -15.08
CA ARG A 100 -15.34 -13.70 -13.83
C ARG A 100 -14.11 -12.79 -13.86
N ARG A 101 -12.99 -13.24 -14.42
CA ARG A 101 -11.77 -12.42 -14.56
C ARG A 101 -11.98 -11.23 -15.49
N PHE A 102 -12.57 -11.43 -16.66
CA PHE A 102 -12.86 -10.34 -17.61
C PHE A 102 -13.90 -9.34 -17.03
N GLU A 103 -14.92 -9.83 -16.34
CA GLU A 103 -15.88 -8.97 -15.62
C GLU A 103 -15.21 -8.16 -14.51
N ASN A 104 -14.35 -8.78 -13.70
CA ASN A 104 -13.60 -8.11 -12.65
C ASN A 104 -12.73 -7.00 -13.24
N TYR A 105 -12.00 -7.28 -14.33
CA TYR A 105 -11.21 -6.25 -14.99
C TYR A 105 -12.05 -5.10 -15.55
N GLY A 106 -13.28 -5.36 -16.01
CA GLY A 106 -14.22 -4.31 -16.41
C GLY A 106 -14.84 -3.52 -15.25
N LYS A 107 -14.92 -4.11 -14.05
CA LYS A 107 -15.52 -3.49 -12.84
C LYS A 107 -14.53 -2.59 -12.09
N PHE A 108 -13.25 -2.96 -12.04
CA PHE A 108 -12.22 -2.21 -11.30
C PHE A 108 -11.77 -0.92 -12.00
N GLY A 109 -12.42 -0.53 -13.10
CA GLY A 109 -12.11 0.73 -13.81
C GLY A 109 -10.80 0.70 -14.58
N LEU A 110 -10.22 -0.49 -14.81
CA LEU A 110 -8.97 -0.63 -15.57
C LEU A 110 -9.09 -0.01 -16.95
N LEU A 111 -8.02 0.63 -17.37
CA LEU A 111 -7.92 1.31 -18.66
C LEU A 111 -7.29 0.38 -19.69
N CYS A 112 -7.92 0.27 -20.86
CA CYS A 112 -7.50 -0.59 -21.95
C CYS A 112 -6.97 0.26 -23.12
N GLY A 113 -5.81 -0.13 -23.65
CA GLY A 113 -5.25 0.43 -24.89
C GLY A 113 -5.94 -0.11 -26.16
N SER A 114 -5.41 0.25 -27.32
CA SER A 114 -5.88 -0.22 -28.64
C SER A 114 -5.90 -1.74 -28.79
N ASP A 115 -4.98 -2.43 -28.11
CA ASP A 115 -4.89 -3.88 -28.11
C ASP A 115 -5.99 -4.55 -27.26
N GLY A 116 -6.73 -3.81 -26.45
CA GLY A 116 -7.73 -4.35 -25.53
C GLY A 116 -7.10 -5.12 -24.37
N LEU A 117 -5.88 -4.75 -23.95
CA LEU A 117 -5.24 -5.26 -22.73
C LEU A 117 -5.34 -4.19 -21.62
N PRO A 118 -5.66 -4.59 -20.39
CA PRO A 118 -5.62 -3.69 -19.23
C PRO A 118 -4.20 -3.18 -19.00
N HIS A 119 -4.04 -1.87 -18.93
CA HIS A 119 -2.82 -1.18 -18.51
C HIS A 119 -3.04 -0.59 -17.12
N LEU A 120 -1.97 -0.53 -16.35
CA LEU A 120 -1.99 0.03 -14.99
C LEU A 120 -1.42 1.45 -15.01
N ILE A 121 -2.05 2.37 -14.29
CA ILE A 121 -1.55 3.73 -14.12
C ILE A 121 -0.91 3.87 -12.74
N VAL A 122 0.41 4.07 -12.72
CA VAL A 122 1.19 4.22 -11.47
C VAL A 122 1.35 5.68 -11.02
N SER A 123 0.71 6.64 -11.70
CA SER A 123 0.88 8.08 -11.46
C SER A 123 0.28 8.60 -10.15
N GLY A 124 -0.38 7.75 -9.35
CA GLY A 124 -0.96 8.16 -8.07
C GLY A 124 -2.25 8.98 -8.20
N ASP A 125 -3.02 8.79 -9.27
CA ASP A 125 -4.36 9.37 -9.41
C ASP A 125 -5.37 8.63 -8.51
N GLN A 126 -6.20 9.38 -7.75
CA GLN A 126 -7.14 8.87 -6.75
C GLN A 126 -8.04 7.75 -7.27
N ARG A 127 -8.45 7.84 -8.54
CA ARG A 127 -9.35 6.86 -9.19
C ARG A 127 -8.69 5.50 -9.45
N HIS A 128 -7.36 5.46 -9.47
CA HIS A 128 -6.55 4.27 -9.78
C HIS A 128 -5.60 3.87 -8.63
N TRP A 129 -5.81 4.40 -7.41
CA TRP A 129 -4.99 4.04 -6.24
C TRP A 129 -5.04 2.56 -5.86
N GLY A 130 -6.11 1.86 -6.23
CA GLY A 130 -6.25 0.41 -6.05
C GLY A 130 -5.29 -0.41 -6.94
N GLU A 131 -4.76 0.17 -8.02
CA GLU A 131 -3.92 -0.55 -8.98
C GLU A 131 -2.47 -0.70 -8.50
N PHE A 132 -1.93 0.33 -7.85
CA PHE A 132 -0.50 0.35 -7.46
C PHE A 132 -0.25 0.81 -6.03
N ILE A 133 -0.88 1.90 -5.57
CA ILE A 133 -0.59 2.46 -4.25
C ILE A 133 -1.05 1.54 -3.13
N THR A 134 -2.27 1.02 -3.21
CA THR A 134 -2.82 0.09 -2.20
C THR A 134 -1.99 -1.20 -2.08
N PRO A 135 -1.70 -1.94 -3.17
CA PRO A 135 -0.83 -3.12 -3.09
C PRO A 135 0.63 -2.76 -2.77
N GLY A 136 1.12 -1.58 -3.17
CA GLY A 136 2.48 -1.10 -2.88
C GLY A 136 2.69 -0.78 -1.40
N VAL A 137 1.75 -0.06 -0.77
CA VAL A 137 1.79 0.20 0.68
C VAL A 137 1.66 -1.11 1.46
N LEU A 138 0.78 -2.02 1.02
CA LEU A 138 0.67 -3.35 1.62
C LEU A 138 1.99 -4.13 1.53
N PHE A 139 2.67 -4.08 0.38
CA PHE A 139 3.98 -4.70 0.20
C PHE A 139 5.03 -4.10 1.14
N LEU A 140 5.14 -2.77 1.20
CA LEU A 140 6.09 -2.09 2.10
C LEU A 140 5.78 -2.38 3.56
N TYR A 141 4.50 -2.49 3.93
CA TYR A 141 4.09 -2.86 5.28
C TYR A 141 4.54 -4.27 5.67
N ILE A 142 4.37 -5.25 4.79
CA ILE A 142 4.81 -6.63 5.02
C ILE A 142 6.33 -6.73 5.02
N ALA A 143 7.01 -6.10 4.06
CA ALA A 143 8.46 -6.08 3.97
C ALA A 143 9.09 -5.41 5.20
N GLY A 144 8.53 -4.28 5.63
CA GLY A 144 8.97 -3.57 6.84
C GLY A 144 8.71 -4.38 8.11
N TRP A 145 7.59 -5.11 8.20
CA TRP A 145 7.34 -6.03 9.32
C TRP A 145 8.43 -7.12 9.38
N ILE A 146 8.69 -7.82 8.27
CA ILE A 146 9.71 -8.88 8.21
C ILE A 146 11.09 -8.32 8.59
N GLY A 147 11.47 -7.18 8.01
CA GLY A 147 12.75 -6.52 8.32
C GLY A 147 12.86 -6.10 9.79
N TRP A 148 11.80 -5.54 10.36
CA TRP A 148 11.78 -5.10 11.75
C TRP A 148 11.88 -6.25 12.75
N VAL A 149 11.18 -7.36 12.49
CA VAL A 149 11.26 -8.56 13.33
C VAL A 149 12.66 -9.18 13.23
N GLY A 150 13.24 -9.24 12.04
CA GLY A 150 14.62 -9.71 11.84
C GLY A 150 15.65 -8.88 12.61
N ARG A 151 15.59 -7.55 12.47
CA ARG A 151 16.43 -6.61 13.25
C ARG A 151 16.26 -6.81 14.75
N SER A 152 15.02 -6.86 15.23
CA SER A 152 14.70 -7.00 16.66
C SER A 152 15.22 -8.33 17.23
N TYR A 153 15.15 -9.42 16.46
CA TYR A 153 15.68 -10.72 16.86
C TYR A 153 17.21 -10.70 16.96
N LEU A 154 17.90 -10.14 15.97
CA LEU A 154 19.37 -10.04 15.98
C LEU A 154 19.88 -9.18 17.15
N ILE A 155 19.22 -8.06 17.46
CA ILE A 155 19.56 -7.21 18.61
C ILE A 155 19.32 -7.95 19.94
N ALA A 156 18.25 -8.75 20.06
CA ALA A 156 17.98 -9.50 21.28
C ALA A 156 18.99 -10.64 21.52
N VAL A 157 19.54 -11.22 20.46
CA VAL A 157 20.50 -12.33 20.51
C VAL A 157 21.95 -11.85 20.63
N SER A 158 22.27 -10.63 20.18
CA SER A 158 23.64 -10.10 20.17
C SER A 158 24.29 -10.01 21.56
N GLY A 159 23.50 -9.85 22.63
CA GLY A 159 23.97 -9.81 24.01
C GLY A 159 24.21 -11.18 24.66
N GLU A 160 23.95 -12.29 23.97
CA GLU A 160 24.14 -13.65 24.51
C GLU A 160 25.60 -14.13 24.34
N LYS A 161 26.04 -15.10 25.15
CA LYS A 161 27.44 -15.58 25.16
C LYS A 161 27.92 -16.15 23.82
N LYS A 162 26.99 -16.60 22.95
CA LYS A 162 27.26 -17.23 21.65
C LYS A 162 26.15 -16.86 20.64
N PRO A 163 26.13 -15.63 20.11
CA PRO A 163 25.05 -15.16 19.23
C PRO A 163 24.92 -16.02 17.96
N ALA A 164 26.06 -16.42 17.37
CA ALA A 164 26.11 -17.27 16.18
C ALA A 164 25.41 -18.64 16.34
N MET A 165 25.32 -19.19 17.56
CA MET A 165 24.59 -20.46 17.77
C MET A 165 23.06 -20.28 17.72
N ARG A 166 22.55 -19.11 18.11
CA ARG A 166 21.11 -18.77 18.13
C ARG A 166 20.58 -18.29 16.78
N GLU A 167 21.49 -18.03 15.84
CA GLU A 167 21.16 -17.81 14.43
C GLU A 167 20.96 -19.14 13.69
N ILE A 168 21.76 -20.17 14.01
CA ILE A 168 21.64 -21.52 13.43
C ILE A 168 20.44 -22.26 14.04
N ILE A 169 20.32 -22.23 15.36
CA ILE A 169 19.20 -22.82 16.10
C ILE A 169 18.34 -21.66 16.62
N ILE A 170 17.32 -21.30 15.85
CA ILE A 170 16.44 -20.18 16.16
C ILE A 170 15.69 -20.48 17.47
N ASP A 171 15.73 -19.50 18.39
CA ASP A 171 14.92 -19.54 19.59
C ASP A 171 13.46 -19.18 19.25
N VAL A 172 12.65 -20.21 19.09
CA VAL A 172 11.25 -20.11 18.64
C VAL A 172 10.39 -19.33 19.64
N GLU A 173 10.71 -19.41 20.93
CA GLU A 173 9.96 -18.72 22.01
C GLU A 173 10.25 -17.22 21.98
N LEU A 174 11.52 -16.83 21.79
CA LEU A 174 11.89 -15.43 21.62
C LEU A 174 11.29 -14.85 20.32
N ALA A 175 11.38 -15.59 19.22
CA ALA A 175 10.80 -15.19 17.93
C ALA A 175 9.29 -14.98 18.04
N ALA A 176 8.55 -15.91 18.66
CA ALA A 176 7.11 -15.80 18.86
C ALA A 176 6.70 -14.54 19.64
N ARG A 177 7.54 -14.07 20.58
CA ARG A 177 7.30 -12.83 21.33
C ARG A 177 7.61 -11.57 20.54
N ILE A 178 8.55 -11.61 19.60
CA ILE A 178 9.00 -10.45 18.80
C ILE A 178 8.13 -10.26 17.54
N ILE A 179 7.67 -11.34 16.91
CA ILE A 179 6.79 -11.29 15.72
C ILE A 179 5.61 -10.31 15.85
N PRO A 180 4.77 -10.36 16.91
CA PRO A 180 3.63 -9.45 17.03
C PRO A 180 4.03 -7.99 17.28
N ARG A 181 5.23 -7.72 17.81
CA ARG A 181 5.74 -6.35 18.00
C ARG A 181 6.06 -5.66 16.68
N GLY A 182 6.35 -6.43 15.63
CA GLY A 182 6.53 -5.93 14.27
C GLY A 182 5.26 -5.36 13.64
N PHE A 183 4.06 -5.60 14.19
CA PHE A 183 2.83 -5.01 13.64
C PHE A 183 2.82 -3.47 13.71
N ILE A 184 3.45 -2.91 14.74
CA ILE A 184 3.55 -1.46 15.00
C ILE A 184 4.87 -0.86 14.45
N TRP A 185 5.56 -1.60 13.58
CA TRP A 185 6.88 -1.21 13.06
C TRP A 185 6.95 0.21 12.48
N PRO A 186 5.95 0.75 11.74
CA PRO A 186 6.11 2.06 11.13
C PRO A 186 6.28 3.17 12.18
N VAL A 187 5.58 3.05 13.31
CA VAL A 187 5.64 4.03 14.41
C VAL A 187 6.90 3.82 15.24
N ALA A 188 7.25 2.56 15.53
CA ALA A 188 8.44 2.22 16.31
C ALA A 188 9.72 2.64 15.57
N ALA A 189 9.84 2.27 14.29
CA ALA A 189 10.97 2.64 13.43
C ALA A 189 11.09 4.16 13.26
N TYR A 190 9.95 4.87 13.10
CA TYR A 190 9.97 6.33 12.99
C TYR A 190 10.44 7.00 14.28
N ARG A 191 10.07 6.48 15.45
CA ARG A 191 10.56 6.98 16.74
C ARG A 191 12.05 6.69 16.93
N GLU A 192 12.51 5.48 16.65
CA GLU A 192 13.95 5.13 16.72
C GLU A 192 14.79 5.96 15.73
N LEU A 193 14.23 6.29 14.55
CA LEU A 193 14.88 7.18 13.58
C LEU A 193 15.06 8.60 14.13
N ILE A 194 14.04 9.17 14.77
CA ILE A 194 14.13 10.50 15.39
C ILE A 194 15.07 10.50 16.60
N ASN A 195 15.08 9.42 17.36
CA ASN A 195 15.92 9.27 18.54
C ASN A 195 17.39 8.96 18.21
N GLY A 196 17.71 8.62 16.95
CA GLY A 196 19.06 8.28 16.51
C GLY A 196 19.50 6.84 16.81
N ASP A 197 18.62 5.97 17.31
CA ASP A 197 18.93 4.57 17.66
C ASP A 197 18.78 3.61 16.45
N LEU A 198 18.33 4.14 15.31
CA LEU A 198 18.15 3.33 14.11
C LEU A 198 19.47 3.03 13.38
N VAL A 199 20.43 3.94 13.44
CA VAL A 199 21.70 3.86 12.69
C VAL A 199 22.87 3.87 13.68
N VAL A 200 23.93 3.15 13.32
CA VAL A 200 25.20 3.20 14.02
C VAL A 200 26.03 4.32 13.40
N ASP A 201 26.80 5.06 14.20
CA ASP A 201 27.72 6.08 13.70
C ASP A 201 28.90 5.43 12.97
N ASP A 202 29.44 6.11 11.94
CA ASP A 202 30.53 5.58 11.10
C ASP A 202 31.81 5.24 11.89
N ALA A 203 31.94 5.75 13.12
CA ALA A 203 33.07 5.49 14.02
C ALA A 203 33.11 4.07 14.61
N ASP A 204 31.97 3.36 14.62
CA ASP A 204 31.86 2.01 15.20
C ASP A 204 32.00 0.90 14.13
N ILE A 205 32.18 1.27 12.85
CA ILE A 205 32.36 0.32 11.75
C ILE A 205 33.85 -0.02 11.62
N GLY A 206 34.35 -0.91 12.49
CA GLY A 206 35.65 -1.56 12.28
C GLY A 206 36.59 -1.69 13.49
N TYR A 207 36.11 -2.26 14.60
CA TYR A 207 36.97 -2.88 15.63
C TYR A 207 36.38 -4.20 16.11
#